data_AF-A0AAV2Z3L7-F1
#
_entry.id   AF-A0AAV2Z3L7-F1
#
_cell.length_a   1.000
_cell.length_b   1.000
_cell.length_c   1.000
_cell.angle_alpha   90.00
_cell.angle_beta   90.00
_cell.angle_gamma   90.00
#
_symmetry.space_group_name_H-M   'P 1'
#
loop_
_entity.id
_entity.type
_entity.pdbx_description
1 polymer ?
#
loop_
_entity_poly.entity_id
_entity_poly.type
_entity_poly.pdbx_seq_one_letter_code
_entity_poly.pdbx_strand_id
1 'polypeptide(L)'
;MHAGLLKNSVCCRKCGAMHLARKATTWRCSKRSCDTAQSVRAGTVFYHSRLPMSKLVMLIYYFAADEPASRVRQYVKVGWRAMTEWFNILRGFCSKEMLH
;
A
#
# COMPACT_ATOMS: atom_id res chain seq x y z
N MET A 1 13.69 -14.51 -10.25
CA MET A 1 12.50 -13.63 -10.22
C MET A 1 12.60 -12.75 -8.98
N HIS A 2 13.05 -11.50 -9.10
CA HIS A 2 13.15 -10.58 -7.96
C HIS A 2 11.80 -9.90 -7.73
N ALA A 3 11.03 -10.38 -6.76
CA ALA A 3 9.80 -9.74 -6.31
C ALA A 3 10.13 -8.46 -5.51
N GLY A 4 10.43 -7.37 -6.22
CA GLY A 4 10.77 -6.05 -5.68
C GLY A 4 9.59 -5.25 -5.10
N LEU A 5 8.68 -5.92 -4.36
CA LEU A 5 7.53 -5.24 -3.73
C LEU A 5 7.82 -4.83 -2.28
N LEU A 6 8.89 -5.33 -1.68
CA LEU A 6 9.32 -5.01 -0.33
C LEU A 6 10.75 -4.47 -0.40
N LYS A 7 11.05 -3.40 0.36
CA LYS A 7 12.42 -2.93 0.52
C LYS A 7 13.26 -4.08 1.08
N ASN A 8 14.30 -4.48 0.36
CA ASN A 8 15.18 -5.59 0.77
C ASN A 8 15.95 -5.27 2.06
N SER A 9 16.12 -3.98 2.38
CA SER A 9 16.71 -3.51 3.63
C SER A 9 16.07 -2.19 4.06
N VAL A 10 15.89 -2.04 5.37
CA VAL A 10 15.40 -0.81 6.00
C VAL A 10 16.31 -0.51 7.20
N CYS A 11 16.73 0.74 7.32
CA CYS A 11 17.60 1.18 8.40
C CYS A 11 16.87 2.12 9.36
N CYS A 12 16.96 1.81 10.66
CA CYS A 12 16.66 2.73 11.72
C CYS A 12 17.77 3.80 11.76
N ARG A 13 17.40 5.07 11.59
CA ARG A 13 18.36 6.20 11.61
C ARG A 13 19.16 6.30 12.91
N LYS A 14 18.68 5.69 14.01
CA LYS A 14 19.33 5.71 15.33
C LYS A 14 20.21 4.49 15.61
N CYS A 15 19.93 3.34 15.00
CA CYS A 15 20.49 2.06 15.45
C CYS A 15 20.95 1.13 14.31
N GLY A 16 20.75 1.50 13.05
CA GLY A 16 21.13 0.68 11.90
C GLY A 16 20.05 -0.35 11.54
N ALA A 17 20.40 -1.63 11.45
CA ALA A 17 19.57 -2.65 10.82
C ALA A 17 18.20 -2.86 11.48
N MET A 18 17.16 -2.98 10.65
CA MET A 18 15.81 -3.40 11.04
C MET A 18 15.52 -4.81 10.53
N HIS A 19 14.64 -5.53 11.23
CA HIS A 19 14.15 -6.84 10.81
C HIS A 19 12.65 -6.77 10.52
N LEU A 20 12.16 -7.66 9.67
CA LEU A 20 10.74 -7.78 9.39
C LEU A 20 10.04 -8.54 10.53
N ALA A 21 9.00 -7.95 11.11
CA ALA A 21 8.24 -8.59 12.19
C ALA A 21 7.52 -9.86 11.69
N ARG A 22 7.18 -10.79 12.60
CA ARG A 22 6.58 -12.11 12.29
C ARG A 22 5.37 -12.07 11.34
N LYS A 23 4.57 -11.01 11.38
CA LYS A 23 3.39 -10.83 10.50
C LYS A 23 3.70 -10.22 9.13
N ALA A 24 4.97 -9.93 8.83
CA ALA A 24 5.46 -9.34 7.58
C ALA A 24 4.78 -8.00 7.18
N THR A 25 4.20 -7.27 8.13
CA THR A 25 3.54 -5.96 7.86
C THR A 25 4.39 -4.77 8.26
N THR A 26 5.44 -4.98 9.05
CA THR A 26 6.17 -3.89 9.71
C THR A 26 7.63 -4.28 9.95
N TRP A 27 8.54 -3.40 9.55
CA TRP A 27 9.95 -3.43 9.92
C TRP A 27 10.10 -2.87 11.33
N ARG A 28 10.87 -3.53 12.19
CA ARG A 28 11.18 -3.08 13.55
C ARG A 28 12.69 -2.97 13.75
N CYS A 29 13.10 -1.98 14.53
CA CYS A 29 14.48 -1.86 14.96
C CYS A 29 14.91 -3.13 15.69
N SER A 30 16.13 -3.60 15.42
CA SER A 30 16.66 -4.81 16.06
C SER A 30 17.13 -4.56 17.49
N LYS A 31 17.38 -3.30 17.87
CA LYS A 31 17.75 -2.92 19.24
C LYS A 31 16.51 -2.88 20.13
N ARG A 32 16.46 -3.73 21.17
CA ARG A 32 15.30 -3.86 22.08
C ARG A 32 14.87 -2.55 22.76
N SER A 33 15.81 -1.63 23.00
CA SER A 33 15.53 -0.32 23.61
C SER A 33 15.01 0.73 22.61
N CYS A 34 14.73 0.34 21.37
CA CYS A 34 14.32 1.26 20.30
C CYS A 34 12.98 0.83 19.69
N ASP A 35 11.95 1.63 19.89
CA ASP A 35 10.60 1.36 19.38
C ASP A 35 10.37 1.84 17.94
N THR A 36 11.43 2.15 17.20
CA THR A 36 11.30 2.59 15.81
C THR A 36 10.72 1.46 14.95
N ALA A 37 9.61 1.74 14.30
CA ALA A 37 8.94 0.82 13.39
C ALA A 37 8.55 1.54 12.09
N GLN A 38 8.53 0.79 10.99
CA GLN A 38 8.16 1.31 9.67
C GLN A 38 7.27 0.29 8.95
N SER A 39 6.14 0.74 8.40
CA SER A 39 5.27 -0.11 7.58
C SER A 39 6.03 -0.66 6.38
N VAL A 40 5.76 -1.91 5.99
CA VAL A 40 6.25 -2.44 4.71
C VAL A 40 5.73 -1.66 3.51
N ARG A 41 4.59 -0.98 3.66
CA ARG A 41 3.99 -0.13 2.62
C ARG A 41 4.65 1.25 2.54
N ALA A 42 5.59 1.58 3.42
CA ALA A 42 6.21 2.90 3.47
C ALA A 42 6.94 3.25 2.18
N GLY A 43 6.58 4.40 1.59
CA GLY A 43 7.09 4.85 0.30
C GLY A 43 6.37 4.24 -0.91
N THR A 44 5.26 3.52 -0.70
CA THR A 44 4.37 3.04 -1.77
C THR A 44 3.05 3.80 -1.73
N VAL A 45 2.27 3.73 -2.81
CA VAL A 45 0.89 4.25 -2.87
C VAL A 45 -0.01 3.67 -1.76
N PHE A 46 0.34 2.51 -1.22
CA PHE A 46 -0.45 1.84 -0.18
C PHE A 46 -0.14 2.29 1.25
N TYR A 47 0.83 3.20 1.46
CA TYR A 47 1.39 3.48 2.80
C TYR A 47 0.35 3.86 3.84
N HIS A 48 -0.54 4.81 3.51
CA HIS A 48 -1.56 5.31 4.42
C HIS A 48 -2.89 4.55 4.35
N SER A 49 -2.97 3.53 3.49
CA SER A 49 -4.17 2.74 3.34
C SER A 49 -4.40 1.82 4.53
N ARG A 50 -5.59 1.91 5.12
CA ARG A 50 -6.06 0.94 6.11
C ARG A 50 -6.74 -0.26 5.49
N LEU A 51 -6.91 -0.28 4.16
CA LEU A 51 -7.53 -1.42 3.50
C LEU A 51 -6.58 -2.63 3.47
N PRO A 52 -7.12 -3.86 3.59
CA PRO A 52 -6.39 -5.07 3.29
C PRO A 52 -5.82 -5.03 1.87
N MET A 53 -4.63 -5.63 1.68
CA MET A 53 -3.96 -5.59 0.37
C MET A 53 -4.81 -6.23 -0.73
N SER A 54 -5.51 -7.32 -0.42
CA SER A 54 -6.44 -7.97 -1.35
C SER A 54 -7.50 -7.00 -1.89
N LYS A 55 -8.10 -6.18 -1.01
CA LYS A 55 -9.08 -5.18 -1.44
C LYS A 55 -8.47 -4.09 -2.32
N LEU A 56 -7.24 -3.68 -2.02
CA LEU A 56 -6.51 -2.70 -2.83
C LEU A 56 -6.23 -3.22 -4.24
N VAL A 57 -5.76 -4.46 -4.35
CA VAL A 57 -5.52 -5.11 -5.65
C VAL A 57 -6.83 -5.22 -6.44
N MET A 58 -7.93 -5.61 -5.80
CA MET A 58 -9.24 -5.68 -6.47
C MET A 58 -9.75 -4.30 -6.92
N LEU A 59 -9.54 -3.26 -6.13
CA LEU A 59 -9.90 -1.88 -6.52
C LEU A 59 -9.11 -1.43 -7.75
N ILE A 60 -7.81 -1.73 -7.82
CA ILE A 60 -6.96 -1.43 -8.97
C ILE A 60 -7.43 -2.21 -10.20
N TYR A 61 -7.67 -3.51 -10.05
CA TYR A 61 -8.15 -4.38 -11.12
C TYR A 61 -9.45 -3.86 -11.75
N TYR A 62 -10.46 -3.58 -10.92
CA TYR A 62 -11.75 -3.11 -11.42
C TYR A 62 -11.71 -1.68 -11.95
N PHE A 63 -10.86 -0.82 -11.37
CA PHE A 63 -10.60 0.50 -11.94
C PHE A 63 -10.02 0.40 -13.35
N ALA A 64 -9.03 -0.49 -13.55
CA ALA A 64 -8.41 -0.70 -14.87
C ALA A 64 -9.38 -1.34 -15.88
N ALA A 65 -10.36 -2.10 -15.40
CA ALA A 65 -11.44 -2.67 -16.22
C ALA A 65 -12.58 -1.67 -16.52
N ASP A 66 -12.45 -0.40 -16.09
CA ASP A 66 -13.48 0.65 -16.21
C ASP A 66 -14.84 0.25 -15.63
N GLU A 67 -14.83 -0.57 -14.56
CA GLU A 67 -16.07 -1.00 -13.92
C GLU A 67 -16.72 0.15 -13.13
N PRO A 68 -18.07 0.28 -13.18
CA PRO A 68 -18.77 1.31 -12.43
C PRO A 68 -18.50 1.21 -10.93
N ALA A 69 -18.09 2.34 -10.35
CA ALA A 69 -17.81 2.52 -8.92
C ALA A 69 -18.87 1.90 -7.97
N SER A 70 -20.15 1.97 -8.34
CA SER A 70 -21.26 1.38 -7.59
C SER A 70 -21.18 -0.15 -7.51
N ARG A 71 -20.81 -0.82 -8.60
CA ARG A 71 -20.63 -2.28 -8.68
C ARG A 71 -19.36 -2.71 -7.96
N VAL A 72 -18.26 -2.01 -8.20
CA VAL A 72 -16.97 -2.28 -7.55
C VAL A 72 -17.09 -2.24 -6.03
N ARG A 73 -17.83 -1.26 -5.49
CA ARG A 73 -18.12 -1.17 -4.06
C ARG A 73 -18.78 -2.45 -3.54
N GLN A 74 -19.74 -3.01 -4.27
CA GLN A 74 -20.44 -4.24 -3.90
C GLN A 74 -19.51 -5.46 -3.98
N TYR A 75 -18.71 -5.58 -5.04
CA TYR A 75 -17.78 -6.69 -5.23
C TYR A 75 -16.68 -6.72 -4.17
N VAL A 76 -16.05 -5.56 -3.90
CA VAL A 76 -14.90 -5.46 -2.98
C VAL A 76 -15.34 -5.26 -1.52
N LYS A 77 -16.64 -5.01 -1.29
CA LYS A 77 -17.25 -4.76 0.01
C LYS A 77 -16.51 -3.65 0.77
N VAL A 78 -16.45 -2.46 0.18
CA VAL A 78 -15.84 -1.25 0.77
C VAL A 78 -16.87 -0.14 0.95
N GLY A 79 -16.57 0.83 1.81
CA GLY A 79 -17.39 2.04 1.94
C GLY A 79 -17.24 2.96 0.72
N TRP A 80 -18.25 3.79 0.45
CA TRP A 80 -18.21 4.78 -0.63
C TRP A 80 -16.99 5.68 -0.56
N ARG A 81 -16.69 6.23 0.63
CA ARG A 81 -15.53 7.10 0.84
C ARG A 81 -14.22 6.44 0.39
N ALA A 82 -13.99 5.20 0.82
CA ALA A 82 -12.77 4.47 0.46
C ALA A 82 -12.72 4.16 -1.04
N MET A 83 -13.83 3.75 -1.66
CA MET A 83 -13.88 3.50 -3.10
C MET A 83 -13.54 4.77 -3.89
N THR A 84 -14.21 5.89 -3.60
CA THR A 84 -14.00 7.16 -4.29
C THR A 84 -12.58 7.68 -4.11
N GLU A 85 -12.05 7.61 -2.89
CA GLU A 85 -10.66 7.98 -2.59
C GLU A 85 -9.67 7.18 -3.45
N TRP A 86 -9.82 5.85 -3.50
CA TRP A 86 -8.95 5.00 -4.30
C TRP A 86 -9.08 5.25 -5.80
N PHE A 87 -10.30 5.44 -6.32
CA PHE A 87 -10.51 5.77 -7.73
C PHE A 87 -9.88 7.11 -8.09
N ASN A 88 -9.98 8.12 -7.22
CA ASN A 88 -9.35 9.42 -7.44
C ASN A 88 -7.82 9.33 -7.40
N ILE A 89 -7.25 8.55 -6.47
CA ILE A 89 -5.80 8.27 -6.44
C ILE A 89 -5.37 7.66 -7.76
N LEU A 90 -6.07 6.62 -8.23
CA LEU A 90 -5.72 5.91 -9.47
C LEU A 90 -5.86 6.80 -10.71
N ARG A 91 -6.93 7.58 -10.83
CA ARG A 91 -7.05 8.59 -11.90
C ARG A 91 -5.90 9.60 -11.84
N GLY A 92 -5.54 10.07 -10.65
CA GLY A 92 -4.43 11.01 -10.47
C GLY A 92 -3.08 10.44 -10.92
N PHE A 93 -2.87 9.13 -10.82
CA PHE A 93 -1.69 8.47 -11.42
C PHE A 93 -1.80 8.42 -12.94
N CYS A 94 -2.90 7.90 -13.47
CA CYS A 94 -3.08 7.79 -14.92
C CYS A 94 -3.00 9.15 -15.63
N SER A 95 -3.61 10.19 -15.07
CA SER A 95 -3.54 11.54 -15.64
C SER A 95 -2.15 12.16 -15.61
N LYS A 96 -1.27 11.77 -14.67
CA LYS A 96 0.11 12.27 -14.63
C LYS A 96 1.00 11.55 -15.63
N GLU A 97 0.83 10.24 -15.79
CA GLU A 97 1.61 9.44 -16.74
C GLU A 97 1.19 9.70 -18.21
N MET A 98 -0.05 10.12 -18.46
CA MET A 98 -0.54 10.46 -19.81
C MET A 98 -0.22 11.90 -20.27
N LEU A 99 0.50 12.70 -19.47
CA LEU A 99 0.94 14.05 -19.82
C LEU A 99 2.38 14.10 -20.36
N HIS A 100 2.94 12.95 -20.74
CA HIS A 100 4.23 12.83 -21.42
C HIS A 100 4.06 12.38 -22.87
#